data_AF-A0A1L2YW78-F1
#
_entry.id   AF-A0A1L2YW78-F1
#
_cell.length_a   1.000
_cell.length_b   1.000
_cell.length_c   1.000
_cell.angle_alpha   90.00
_cell.angle_beta   90.00
_cell.angle_gamma   90.00
#
_symmetry.space_group_name_H-M   'P 1'
#
loop_
_entity.id
_entity.type
_entity.pdbx_description
1 polymer ?
#
loop_
_entity_poly.entity_id
_entity_poly.type
_entity_poly.pdbx_seq_one_letter_code
_entity_poly.pdbx_strand_id
1 'polypeptide(L)'
;VEDFSCTWWSSLSVDWLITVPLQMIEFYIILAAVAAVSAGIFWRLLIGTLVMLVAGYMGEAGFINAWAGFIVGMAGWAYILYEIFAGEAGKAAADKCPAAVQTAFNTMRWIVTIGWAIYPLGYFFGYLTGGADAVTLNVIYNVADVVNKIAFVAVIWAAATASSSKKAA
;
A
#
# COMPACT_ATOMS: atom_id res chain seq x y z
N VAL A 1 -6.81 -1.38 -30.52
CA VAL A 1 -5.91 -2.01 -29.53
C VAL A 1 -5.53 -1.01 -28.42
N GLU A 2 -5.40 0.28 -28.74
CA GLU A 2 -5.20 1.36 -27.75
C GLU A 2 -6.35 1.51 -26.72
N ASP A 3 -7.61 1.26 -27.12
CA ASP A 3 -8.77 1.34 -26.20
C ASP A 3 -8.75 0.31 -25.07
N PHE A 4 -8.17 -0.88 -25.30
CA PHE A 4 -8.18 -1.94 -24.28
C PHE A 4 -7.19 -1.62 -23.16
N SER A 5 -6.04 -1.05 -23.48
CA SER A 5 -5.03 -0.61 -22.50
C SER A 5 -5.55 0.54 -21.64
N CYS A 6 -6.24 1.52 -22.22
CA CYS A 6 -6.78 2.67 -21.49
C CYS A 6 -7.95 2.26 -20.56
N THR A 7 -8.83 1.37 -21.01
CA THR A 7 -9.95 0.86 -20.19
C THR A 7 -9.52 -0.13 -19.11
N TRP A 8 -8.55 -1.00 -19.39
CA TRP A 8 -7.95 -1.89 -18.38
C TRP A 8 -7.18 -1.13 -17.31
N TRP A 9 -6.39 -0.14 -17.72
CA TRP A 9 -5.61 0.66 -16.78
C TRP A 9 -6.51 1.48 -15.87
N SER A 10 -7.56 2.08 -16.42
CA SER A 10 -8.62 2.75 -15.65
C SER A 10 -9.28 1.80 -14.65
N SER A 11 -9.47 0.53 -15.02
CA SER A 11 -10.04 -0.48 -14.13
C SER A 11 -9.08 -0.85 -13.00
N LEU A 12 -7.78 -0.99 -13.30
CA LEU A 12 -6.73 -1.25 -12.30
C LEU A 12 -6.58 -0.09 -11.31
N SER A 13 -6.59 1.16 -11.79
CA SER A 13 -6.52 2.36 -10.95
C SER A 13 -7.74 2.49 -10.03
N VAL A 14 -8.93 2.12 -10.52
CA VAL A 14 -10.16 2.08 -9.72
C VAL A 14 -10.09 0.97 -8.67
N ASP A 15 -9.57 -0.21 -9.03
CA ASP A 15 -9.37 -1.32 -8.09
C ASP A 15 -8.38 -0.95 -6.98
N TRP A 16 -7.29 -0.26 -7.29
CA TRP A 16 -6.32 0.21 -6.31
C TRP A 16 -6.89 1.29 -5.39
N LEU A 17 -7.76 2.16 -5.90
CA LEU A 17 -8.44 3.19 -5.10
C LEU A 17 -9.32 2.60 -4.00
N ILE A 18 -9.79 1.36 -4.16
CA ILE A 18 -10.56 0.64 -3.14
C ILE A 18 -9.64 -0.25 -2.30
N THR A 19 -8.86 -1.11 -2.95
CA THR A 19 -8.10 -2.17 -2.28
C THR A 19 -6.96 -1.65 -1.42
N VAL A 20 -6.25 -0.60 -1.84
CA VAL A 20 -5.10 -0.08 -1.10
C VAL A 20 -5.53 0.70 0.15
N PRO A 21 -6.49 1.65 0.10
CA PRO A 21 -7.03 2.24 1.33
C PRO A 21 -7.62 1.20 2.26
N LEU A 22 -8.35 0.20 1.72
CA LEU A 22 -8.90 -0.88 2.54
C LEU A 22 -7.79 -1.66 3.26
N GLN A 23 -6.71 -2.01 2.57
CA GLN A 23 -5.54 -2.68 3.16
C GLN A 23 -4.95 -1.87 4.33
N MET A 24 -4.83 -0.55 4.17
CA MET A 24 -4.31 0.34 5.23
C MET A 24 -5.29 0.46 6.41
N ILE A 25 -6.60 0.46 6.15
CA ILE A 25 -7.64 0.53 7.17
C ILE A 25 -7.74 -0.79 7.94
N GLU A 26 -7.72 -1.95 7.28
CA GLU A 26 -7.71 -3.26 7.93
C GLU A 26 -6.56 -3.37 8.92
N PHE A 27 -5.39 -2.88 8.53
CA PHE A 27 -4.23 -2.83 9.38
C PHE A 27 -4.41 -1.93 10.61
N TYR A 28 -4.98 -0.73 10.42
CA TYR A 28 -5.32 0.16 11.52
C TYR A 28 -6.30 -0.51 12.50
N ILE A 29 -7.32 -1.22 11.99
CA ILE A 29 -8.30 -1.93 12.82
C ILE A 29 -7.63 -3.03 13.65
N ILE A 30 -6.69 -3.79 13.07
CA ILE A 30 -5.93 -4.81 13.80
C ILE A 30 -5.13 -4.19 14.95
N LEU A 31 -4.47 -3.07 14.70
CA LEU A 31 -3.75 -2.34 15.75
C LEU A 31 -4.68 -1.79 16.82
N ALA A 32 -5.83 -1.24 16.42
CA ALA A 32 -6.83 -0.72 17.34
C ALA A 32 -7.50 -1.81 18.20
N ALA A 33 -7.55 -3.05 17.70
CA ALA A 33 -8.11 -4.17 18.44
C ALA A 33 -7.20 -4.67 19.57
N VAL A 34 -5.88 -4.42 19.47
CA VAL A 34 -4.88 -4.93 20.42
C VAL A 34 -4.19 -3.85 21.24
N ALA A 35 -4.31 -2.58 20.82
CA ALA A 35 -3.74 -1.44 21.50
C ALA A 35 -4.62 -0.18 21.34
N ALA A 36 -4.58 0.70 22.35
CA ALA A 36 -5.20 2.02 22.24
C ALA A 36 -4.38 2.91 21.28
N VAL A 37 -4.86 3.02 20.04
CA VAL A 37 -4.27 3.83 18.95
C VAL A 37 -5.12 5.06 18.65
N SER A 38 -4.49 6.13 18.16
CA SER A 38 -5.20 7.37 17.83
C SER A 38 -5.95 7.24 16.51
N ALA A 39 -7.16 7.81 16.43
CA ALA A 39 -7.88 7.95 15.16
C ALA A 39 -7.10 8.81 14.14
N GLY A 40 -6.10 9.57 14.60
CA GLY A 40 -5.18 10.31 13.73
C GLY A 40 -4.37 9.40 12.81
N ILE A 41 -3.95 8.22 13.27
CA ILE A 41 -3.22 7.25 12.44
C ILE A 41 -4.06 6.84 11.23
N PHE A 42 -5.34 6.54 11.45
CA PHE A 42 -6.27 6.19 10.37
C PHE A 42 -6.31 7.27 9.29
N TRP A 43 -6.52 8.52 9.67
CA TRP A 43 -6.64 9.62 8.71
C TRP A 43 -5.32 9.90 7.98
N ARG A 44 -4.18 9.80 8.66
CA ARG A 44 -2.87 9.98 8.03
C ARG A 44 -2.60 8.90 6.99
N LEU A 45 -2.83 7.63 7.32
CA LEU A 45 -2.66 6.53 6.37
C LEU A 45 -3.65 6.64 5.20
N LEU A 46 -4.92 6.97 5.46
CA LEU A 46 -5.94 7.13 4.43
C LEU A 46 -5.60 8.29 3.47
N ILE A 47 -5.31 9.47 3.99
CA ILE A 47 -4.99 10.66 3.18
C ILE A 47 -3.72 10.42 2.38
N GLY A 48 -2.68 9.85 2.98
CA GLY A 48 -1.45 9.50 2.27
C GLY A 48 -1.71 8.59 1.08
N THR A 49 -2.57 7.58 1.28
CA THR A 49 -2.91 6.61 0.23
C THR A 49 -3.75 7.25 -0.89
N LEU A 50 -4.71 8.10 -0.54
CA LEU A 50 -5.52 8.82 -1.52
C LEU A 50 -4.67 9.80 -2.34
N VAL A 51 -3.79 10.57 -1.71
CA VAL A 51 -2.87 11.48 -2.40
C VAL A 51 -1.96 10.70 -3.35
N MET A 52 -1.41 9.57 -2.89
CA MET A 52 -0.55 8.71 -3.69
C MET A 52 -1.25 8.23 -4.97
N LEU A 53 -2.45 7.68 -4.83
CA LEU A 53 -3.18 7.05 -5.95
C LEU A 53 -3.82 8.06 -6.88
N VAL A 54 -4.47 9.11 -6.34
CA VAL A 54 -5.13 10.12 -7.17
C VAL A 54 -4.11 10.89 -7.99
N ALA A 55 -2.97 11.27 -7.40
CA ALA A 55 -1.92 11.98 -8.14
C ALA A 55 -1.29 11.09 -9.23
N GLY A 56 -1.00 9.82 -8.92
CA GLY A 56 -0.52 8.85 -9.92
C GLY A 56 -1.48 8.73 -11.09
N TYR A 57 -2.75 8.43 -10.81
CA TYR A 57 -3.79 8.31 -11.83
C TYR A 57 -3.96 9.59 -12.66
N MET A 58 -3.95 10.77 -12.04
CA MET A 58 -4.05 12.04 -12.77
C MET A 58 -2.88 12.25 -13.74
N GLY A 59 -1.68 11.81 -13.38
CA GLY A 59 -0.52 11.87 -14.28
C GLY A 59 -0.58 10.84 -15.41
N GLU A 60 -1.10 9.63 -15.14
CA GLU A 60 -1.28 8.57 -16.15
C GLU A 60 -2.38 8.89 -17.16
N ALA A 61 -3.50 9.43 -16.68
CA ALA A 61 -4.64 9.83 -17.49
C ALA A 61 -4.38 11.13 -18.28
N GLY A 62 -3.24 11.78 -18.07
CA GLY A 62 -2.88 13.04 -18.73
C GLY A 62 -3.66 14.26 -18.25
N PHE A 63 -4.38 14.18 -17.13
CA PHE A 63 -5.04 15.34 -16.50
C PHE A 63 -4.02 16.34 -15.95
N ILE A 64 -2.86 15.85 -15.52
CA ILE A 64 -1.69 16.65 -15.14
C ILE A 64 -0.44 16.10 -15.84
N ASN A 65 0.65 16.86 -15.77
CA ASN A 65 1.95 16.40 -16.23
C ASN A 65 2.38 15.11 -15.50
N ALA A 66 2.88 14.11 -16.23
CA ALA A 66 3.27 12.81 -15.67
C ALA A 66 4.34 12.91 -14.57
N TRP A 67 5.32 13.82 -14.70
CA TRP A 67 6.29 14.06 -13.64
C TRP A 67 5.66 14.65 -12.38
N ALA A 68 4.69 15.56 -12.54
CA ALA A 68 3.96 16.11 -11.40
C ALA A 68 3.16 15.02 -10.68
N GLY A 69 2.45 14.16 -11.42
CA GLY A 69 1.74 13.00 -10.87
C GLY A 69 2.67 12.04 -10.12
N PHE A 70 3.82 11.71 -10.73
CA PHE A 70 4.84 10.87 -10.11
C PHE A 70 5.41 11.46 -8.81
N ILE A 71 5.82 12.73 -8.82
CA ILE A 71 6.43 13.38 -7.64
C ILE A 71 5.45 13.47 -6.48
N VAL A 72 4.21 13.88 -6.75
CA VAL A 72 3.17 13.97 -5.71
C VAL A 72 2.77 12.58 -5.21
N GLY A 73 2.69 11.60 -6.12
CA GLY A 73 2.48 10.19 -5.78
C GLY A 73 3.54 9.65 -4.82
N MET A 74 4.82 9.87 -5.16
CA MET A 74 5.98 9.50 -4.33
C MET A 74 5.98 10.22 -2.98
N ALA A 75 5.55 11.48 -2.92
CA ALA A 75 5.42 12.21 -1.66
C ALA A 75 4.35 11.58 -0.74
N GLY A 76 3.20 11.18 -1.31
CA GLY A 76 2.16 10.44 -0.59
C GLY A 76 2.67 9.09 -0.05
N TRP A 77 3.42 8.35 -0.85
CA TRP A 77 4.03 7.09 -0.42
C TRP A 77 5.08 7.30 0.67
N ALA A 78 5.98 8.27 0.52
CA ALA A 78 6.99 8.61 1.52
C ALA A 78 6.35 9.03 2.86
N TYR A 79 5.22 9.73 2.80
CA TYR A 79 4.44 10.08 3.98
C TYR A 79 3.88 8.85 4.71
N ILE A 80 3.37 7.85 3.98
CA ILE A 80 2.93 6.57 4.56
C ILE A 80 4.12 5.85 5.21
N LEU A 81 5.25 5.75 4.51
CA LEU A 81 6.47 5.12 5.04
C LEU A 81 6.93 5.81 6.33
N TYR A 82 6.93 7.14 6.35
CA TYR A 82 7.24 7.89 7.57
C TYR A 82 6.30 7.50 8.72
N GLU A 83 4.98 7.47 8.49
CA GLU A 83 4.01 7.18 9.54
C GLU A 83 4.17 5.76 10.12
N ILE A 84 4.42 4.76 9.27
CA ILE A 84 4.56 3.37 9.70
C ILE A 84 5.94 3.07 10.33
N PHE A 85 7.01 3.77 9.95
CA PHE A 85 8.34 3.54 10.54
C PHE A 85 8.60 4.40 11.78
N ALA A 86 8.37 5.70 11.69
CA ALA A 86 8.77 6.68 12.70
C ALA A 86 7.60 7.47 13.30
N GLY A 87 6.44 7.47 12.64
CA GLY A 87 5.23 8.14 13.10
C GLY A 87 4.51 7.42 14.24
N GLU A 88 3.28 7.86 14.51
CA GLU A 88 2.50 7.34 15.63
C GLU A 88 2.15 5.85 15.45
N ALA A 89 1.93 5.40 14.20
CA ALA A 89 1.66 3.99 13.92
C ALA A 89 2.84 3.09 14.32
N GLY A 90 4.06 3.49 13.93
CA GLY A 90 5.28 2.77 14.26
C GLY A 90 5.53 2.68 15.77
N LYS A 91 5.32 3.78 16.49
CA LYS A 91 5.46 3.84 17.95
C LYS A 91 4.39 3.01 18.66
N ALA A 92 3.14 3.11 18.23
CA ALA A 92 2.05 2.34 18.80
C ALA A 92 2.25 0.82 18.65
N ALA A 93 2.81 0.38 17.52
CA ALA A 93 3.15 -1.02 17.32
C ALA A 93 4.27 -1.49 18.25
N ALA A 94 5.36 -0.72 18.38
CA ALA A 94 6.51 -1.10 19.21
C ALA A 94 6.18 -1.13 20.71
N ASP A 95 5.45 -0.12 21.19
CA ASP A 95 5.31 0.11 22.63
C ASP A 95 4.10 -0.59 23.25
N LYS A 96 3.04 -0.82 22.46
CA LYS A 96 1.73 -1.22 22.99
C LYS A 96 1.26 -2.60 22.54
N CYS A 97 1.89 -3.21 21.54
CA CYS A 97 1.38 -4.42 20.92
C CYS A 97 2.11 -5.69 21.38
N PRO A 98 1.42 -6.84 21.46
CA PRO A 98 2.07 -8.14 21.69
C PRO A 98 3.09 -8.49 20.61
N ALA A 99 4.07 -9.34 20.93
CA ALA A 99 5.13 -9.75 20.00
C ALA A 99 4.61 -10.28 18.65
N ALA A 100 3.50 -11.02 18.63
CA ALA A 100 2.88 -11.52 17.40
C ALA A 100 2.42 -10.38 16.46
N VAL A 101 1.85 -9.32 17.04
CA VAL A 101 1.38 -8.13 16.31
C VAL A 101 2.58 -7.29 15.86
N GLN A 102 3.63 -7.18 16.67
CA GLN A 102 4.87 -6.51 16.27
C GLN A 102 5.53 -7.18 15.06
N THR A 103 5.57 -8.51 15.03
CA THR A 103 6.06 -9.27 13.87
C THR A 103 5.20 -8.98 12.63
N ALA A 104 3.87 -8.99 12.78
CA ALA A 104 2.96 -8.67 11.69
C ALA A 104 3.15 -7.24 11.16
N PHE A 105 3.33 -6.29 12.06
CA PHE A 105 3.60 -4.89 11.75
C PHE A 105 4.93 -4.71 10.99
N ASN A 106 5.97 -5.43 11.40
CA ASN A 106 7.26 -5.39 10.71
C ASN A 106 7.17 -6.02 9.32
N THR A 107 6.44 -7.12 9.13
CA THR A 107 6.24 -7.67 7.79
C THR A 107 5.42 -6.72 6.91
N MET A 108 4.41 -6.06 7.47
CA MET A 108 3.64 -5.03 6.75
C MET A 108 4.55 -3.88 6.28
N ARG A 109 5.45 -3.37 7.13
CA ARG A 109 6.45 -2.37 6.74
C ARG A 109 7.24 -2.80 5.51
N TRP A 110 7.66 -4.07 5.46
CA TRP A 110 8.39 -4.61 4.31
C TRP A 110 7.52 -4.72 3.06
N ILE A 111 6.25 -5.10 3.18
CA ILE A 111 5.31 -5.13 2.05
C ILE A 111 5.09 -3.71 1.48
N VAL A 112 4.84 -2.72 2.33
CA VAL A 112 4.61 -1.32 1.90
C VAL A 112 5.89 -0.65 1.39
N THR A 113 7.07 -1.15 1.77
CA THR A 113 8.34 -0.61 1.29
C THR A 113 8.82 -1.30 0.02
N ILE A 114 9.02 -2.62 0.07
CA ILE A 114 9.62 -3.39 -1.02
C ILE A 114 8.53 -3.81 -2.01
N GLY A 115 7.43 -4.34 -1.50
CA GLY A 115 6.33 -4.83 -2.33
C GLY A 115 5.71 -3.70 -3.16
N TRP A 116 5.50 -2.53 -2.54
CA TRP A 116 4.89 -1.40 -3.24
C TRP A 116 5.87 -0.64 -4.14
N ALA A 117 7.18 -0.79 -3.97
CA ALA A 117 8.16 -0.11 -4.85
C ALA A 117 8.00 -0.52 -6.34
N ILE A 118 7.38 -1.66 -6.61
CA ILE A 118 7.08 -2.12 -7.97
C ILE A 118 6.14 -1.13 -8.71
N TYR A 119 5.18 -0.52 -8.01
CA TYR A 119 4.21 0.40 -8.60
C TYR A 119 4.84 1.70 -9.15
N PRO A 120 5.59 2.50 -8.37
CA PRO A 120 6.25 3.69 -8.89
C PRO A 120 7.35 3.36 -9.91
N LEU A 121 8.02 2.21 -9.81
CA LEU A 121 8.96 1.78 -10.84
C LEU A 121 8.26 1.55 -12.17
N GLY A 122 7.14 0.84 -12.17
CA GLY A 122 6.37 0.65 -13.39
C GLY A 122 5.82 1.95 -13.95
N TYR A 123 5.41 2.90 -13.09
CA TYR A 123 5.01 4.24 -13.51
C TYR A 123 6.16 4.93 -14.26
N PHE A 124 7.35 4.92 -13.65
CA PHE A 124 8.54 5.56 -14.21
C PHE A 124 8.93 4.96 -15.57
N PHE A 125 8.95 3.64 -15.68
CA PHE A 125 9.33 2.95 -16.91
C PHE A 125 8.25 3.04 -18.01
N GLY A 126 6.98 3.07 -17.64
CA GLY A 126 5.86 3.16 -18.58
C GLY A 126 5.61 4.56 -19.11
N TYR A 127 5.63 5.57 -18.22
CA TYR A 127 5.12 6.91 -18.54
C TYR A 127 6.20 7.99 -18.60
N LEU A 128 7.35 7.81 -17.92
CA LEU A 128 8.40 8.83 -17.87
C LEU A 128 9.58 8.54 -18.80
N THR A 129 9.96 7.28 -18.96
CA THR A 129 11.05 6.88 -19.86
C THR A 129 10.56 6.22 -21.16
N GLY A 130 9.31 5.77 -21.20
CA GLY A 130 8.72 5.06 -22.34
C GLY A 130 9.44 3.74 -22.68
N GLY A 131 10.20 3.19 -21.74
CA GLY A 131 11.12 2.07 -21.96
C GLY A 131 10.51 0.68 -21.76
N ALA A 132 9.27 0.60 -21.25
CA ALA A 132 8.61 -0.68 -20.97
C ALA A 132 7.33 -0.86 -21.80
N ASP A 133 7.22 -2.03 -22.42
CA ASP A 133 6.01 -2.48 -23.11
C ASP A 133 4.82 -2.59 -22.13
N ALA A 134 3.66 -2.13 -22.58
CA ALA A 134 2.44 -2.10 -21.76
C ALA A 134 2.02 -3.50 -21.29
N VAL A 135 2.23 -4.54 -22.10
CA VAL A 135 1.89 -5.93 -21.69
C VAL A 135 2.79 -6.38 -20.54
N THR A 136 4.09 -6.11 -20.64
CA THR A 136 5.09 -6.43 -19.61
C THR A 136 4.81 -5.73 -18.29
N LEU A 137 4.47 -4.44 -18.33
CA LEU A 137 4.08 -3.68 -17.13
C LEU A 137 2.85 -4.29 -16.44
N ASN A 138 1.82 -4.63 -17.20
CA ASN A 138 0.61 -5.26 -16.66
C ASN A 138 0.90 -6.62 -16.02
N VAL A 139 1.74 -7.45 -16.63
CA VAL A 139 2.16 -8.73 -16.04
C VAL A 139 2.88 -8.51 -14.72
N ILE A 140 3.82 -7.56 -14.67
CA ILE A 140 4.56 -7.23 -13.45
C ILE A 140 3.63 -6.75 -12.34
N TYR A 141 2.68 -5.86 -12.64
CA TYR A 141 1.72 -5.37 -11.66
C TYR A 141 0.79 -6.45 -11.13
N ASN A 142 0.29 -7.33 -11.99
CA ASN A 142 -0.57 -8.44 -11.56
C ASN A 142 0.19 -9.41 -10.64
N VAL A 143 1.45 -9.73 -10.98
CA VAL A 143 2.29 -10.55 -10.12
C VAL A 143 2.57 -9.85 -8.78
N ALA A 144 2.87 -8.55 -8.81
CA ALA A 144 3.06 -7.75 -7.60
C ALA A 144 1.79 -7.75 -6.73
N ASP A 145 0.61 -7.59 -7.32
CA ASP A 145 -0.67 -7.63 -6.63
C ASP A 145 -0.91 -8.99 -5.96
N VAL A 146 -0.70 -10.09 -6.69
CA VAL A 146 -0.83 -11.45 -6.15
C VAL A 146 0.10 -11.63 -4.94
N VAL A 147 1.37 -11.26 -5.08
CA VAL A 147 2.36 -11.41 -4.00
C VAL A 147 2.02 -10.51 -2.81
N ASN A 148 1.79 -9.22 -3.04
CA ASN A 148 1.58 -8.23 -1.98
C ASN A 148 0.27 -8.47 -1.22
N LYS A 149 -0.82 -8.79 -1.93
CA LYS A 149 -2.13 -9.03 -1.31
C LYS A 149 -2.15 -10.34 -0.55
N ILE A 150 -1.62 -11.44 -1.13
CA ILE A 150 -1.56 -12.73 -0.44
C ILE A 150 -0.62 -12.68 0.76
N ALA A 151 0.57 -12.09 0.60
CA ALA A 151 1.52 -11.95 1.71
C ALA A 151 0.90 -11.14 2.86
N PHE A 152 0.18 -10.06 2.55
CA PHE A 152 -0.51 -9.26 3.56
C PHE A 152 -1.55 -10.08 4.34
N VAL A 153 -2.44 -10.80 3.65
CA VAL A 153 -3.45 -11.64 4.31
C VAL A 153 -2.79 -12.77 5.12
N ALA A 154 -1.76 -13.41 4.59
CA ALA A 154 -1.05 -14.49 5.28
C ALA A 154 -0.41 -14.01 6.59
N VAL A 155 0.14 -12.78 6.59
CA VAL A 155 0.73 -12.16 7.78
C VAL A 155 -0.33 -11.89 8.85
N ILE A 156 -1.49 -11.37 8.46
CA ILE A 156 -2.61 -11.14 9.39
C ILE A 156 -3.08 -12.46 9.99
N TRP A 157 -3.24 -13.49 9.16
CA TRP A 157 -3.65 -14.83 9.62
C TRP A 157 -2.63 -15.42 10.60
N ALA A 158 -1.34 -15.31 10.32
CA ALA A 158 -0.28 -15.75 11.22
C ALA A 158 -0.32 -15.00 12.56
N ALA A 159 -0.58 -13.69 12.55
CA ALA A 159 -0.71 -12.89 13.77
C ALA A 159 -1.93 -13.28 14.61
N ALA A 160 -3.08 -13.52 13.95
CA ALA A 160 -4.33 -13.89 14.59
C ALA A 160 -4.27 -15.29 15.22
N THR A 161 -3.66 -16.26 14.54
CA THR A 161 -3.50 -17.63 15.04
C THR A 161 -2.53 -17.69 16.21
N ALA A 162 -1.39 -17.00 16.14
CA ALA A 162 -0.44 -16.91 17.25
C ALA A 162 -1.06 -16.29 18.52
N SER A 163 -1.96 -15.31 18.34
CA SER A 163 -2.68 -14.68 19.45
C SER A 163 -3.77 -15.58 20.04
N SER A 164 -4.44 -16.37 19.21
CA SER A 164 -5.51 -17.30 19.63
C SER A 164 -4.96 -18.50 20.41
N SER A 165 -3.84 -19.08 19.98
CA SER A 165 -3.18 -20.17 20.71
C SER A 165 -2.72 -19.75 22.12
N LYS A 166 -2.37 -18.48 22.32
CA LYS A 166 -1.98 -17.94 23.62
C LYS A 166 -3.14 -17.69 24.58
N LYS A 167 -4.37 -17.61 24.07
CA LYS A 167 -5.59 -17.42 24.87
C LYS A 167 -6.24 -18.76 25.27
N ALA A 168 -5.86 -19.85 24.60
CA ALA A 168 -6.33 -21.20 24.84
C ALA A 168 -5.40 -22.04 25.75
N ALA A 169 -4.27 -21.48 26.16
CA ALA A 169 -3.30 -22.05 27.12
C ALA A 169 -3.30 -21.22 28.40
#